data_AF-A0A838QZ62-F1
#
_entry.id   AF-A0A838QZ62-F1
#
_cell.length_a   1.000
_cell.length_b   1.000
_cell.length_c   1.000
_cell.angle_alpha   90.00
_cell.angle_beta   90.00
_cell.angle_gamma   90.00
#
_symmetry.space_group_name_H-M   'P 1'
#
loop_
_entity.id
_entity.type
_entity.pdbx_description
1 polymer ?
#
loop_
_entity_poly.entity_id
_entity_poly.type
_entity_poly.pdbx_seq_one_letter_code
_entity_poly.pdbx_strand_id
1 'polypeptide(L)'
;QEETKIENLKLLYLADTIDPESRAFHFYLKLPNTIVLDQKTAEGHRFIEWGYKPGQRVELRIPVERWDDRIVLPIDALVDEGAEAYVYRQNGASFERVPVKVDYRDGHSAIIANDGALFPGDVVAARGAYQMHLALKNQAGGAPDPHAGHNH
;
A
#
# COMPACT_ATOMS: atom_id res chain seq x y z
N GLN A 1 7.54 -2.65 13.06
CA GLN A 1 8.79 -1.93 12.75
C GLN A 1 8.41 -0.74 11.90
N GLU A 2 8.92 0.44 12.20
CA GLU A 2 8.66 1.63 11.40
C GLU A 2 9.53 1.53 10.13
N GLU A 3 8.88 1.37 8.98
CA GLU A 3 9.56 1.23 7.69
C GLU A 3 10.19 2.59 7.34
N THR A 4 11.52 2.67 7.37
CA THR A 4 12.23 3.91 7.00
C THR A 4 12.23 4.03 5.47
N LYS A 5 11.28 4.80 4.94
CA LYS A 5 11.19 5.08 3.51
C LYS A 5 12.16 6.20 3.12
N ILE A 6 13.03 5.93 2.15
CA ILE A 6 13.87 6.96 1.51
C ILE A 6 13.27 7.30 0.16
N GLU A 7 12.95 8.58 -0.04
CA GLU A 7 12.35 9.07 -1.28
C GLU A 7 13.38 9.78 -2.16
N ASN A 8 13.00 10.02 -3.42
CA ASN A 8 13.79 10.81 -4.39
C ASN A 8 15.20 10.27 -4.64
N LEU A 9 15.36 8.94 -4.59
CA LEU A 9 16.58 8.26 -4.98
C LEU A 9 16.86 8.49 -6.47
N LYS A 10 18.14 8.71 -6.80
CA LYS A 10 18.57 8.94 -8.18
C LYS A 10 19.15 7.66 -8.77
N LEU A 11 18.55 7.20 -9.87
CA LEU A 11 19.14 6.18 -10.73
C LEU A 11 20.36 6.80 -11.43
N LEU A 12 21.52 6.18 -11.25
CA LEU A 12 22.78 6.63 -11.85
C LEU A 12 23.06 5.91 -13.17
N TYR A 13 22.54 4.69 -13.31
CA TYR A 13 22.78 3.83 -14.46
C TYR A 13 21.68 2.79 -14.59
N LEU A 14 21.32 2.48 -15.83
CA LEU A 14 20.49 1.35 -16.23
C LEU A 14 21.22 0.65 -17.38
N ALA A 15 21.42 -0.65 -17.26
CA ALA A 15 22.04 -1.45 -18.32
C ALA A 15 21.16 -1.48 -19.57
N ASP A 16 21.80 -1.59 -20.74
CA ASP A 16 21.16 -1.77 -22.04
C ASP A 16 20.92 -3.24 -22.39
N THR A 17 21.55 -4.16 -21.66
CA THR A 17 21.37 -5.61 -21.80
C THR A 17 20.69 -6.21 -20.57
N ILE A 18 19.80 -7.18 -20.81
CA ILE A 18 19.19 -8.01 -19.78
C ILE A 18 20.19 -9.09 -19.36
N ASP A 19 20.40 -9.27 -18.06
CA ASP A 19 21.21 -10.36 -17.53
C ASP A 19 20.51 -11.71 -17.78
N PRO A 20 21.18 -12.70 -18.39
CA PRO A 20 20.52 -13.95 -18.81
C PRO A 20 20.11 -14.86 -17.64
N GLU A 21 20.76 -14.75 -16.48
CA GLU A 21 20.45 -15.59 -15.31
C GLU A 21 19.24 -15.03 -14.55
N SER A 22 19.29 -13.76 -14.19
CA SER A 22 18.22 -13.08 -13.43
C SER A 22 17.04 -12.62 -14.30
N ARG A 23 17.24 -12.51 -15.62
CA ARG A 23 16.29 -11.94 -16.59
C ARG A 23 15.84 -10.52 -16.22
N ALA A 24 16.73 -9.74 -15.60
CA ALA A 24 16.49 -8.36 -15.20
C ALA A 24 17.58 -7.42 -15.73
N PHE A 25 17.28 -6.11 -15.78
CA PHE A 25 18.30 -5.10 -16.02
C PHE A 25 19.09 -4.84 -14.74
N HIS A 26 20.41 -4.75 -14.86
CA HIS A 26 21.22 -4.18 -13.79
C HIS A 26 21.03 -2.66 -13.77
N PHE A 27 20.91 -2.10 -12.58
CA PHE A 27 20.90 -0.66 -12.39
C PHE A 27 21.63 -0.28 -11.11
N TYR A 28 22.12 0.95 -11.06
CA TYR A 28 22.76 1.52 -9.88
C TYR A 28 22.00 2.77 -9.46
N LEU A 29 21.81 2.95 -8.16
CA LEU A 29 21.23 4.14 -7.57
C LEU A 29 22.13 4.71 -6.49
N LYS A 30 21.99 6.00 -6.23
CA LYS A 30 22.65 6.64 -5.08
C LYS A 30 21.77 6.47 -3.85
N LEU A 31 22.21 5.65 -2.89
CA LEU A 31 21.62 5.55 -1.55
C LEU A 31 22.37 6.48 -0.59
N PRO A 32 21.77 7.58 -0.10
CA PRO A 32 22.36 8.37 0.97
C PRO A 32 22.59 7.49 2.20
N ASN A 33 23.78 7.57 2.78
CA ASN A 33 24.18 6.77 3.93
C ASN A 33 24.83 7.68 4.97
N THR A 34 24.65 7.36 6.24
CA THR A 34 25.18 8.12 7.37
C THR A 34 26.01 7.22 8.29
N ILE A 35 26.96 7.82 9.00
CA ILE A 35 27.68 7.15 10.07
C ILE A 35 26.77 7.13 11.30
N VAL A 36 26.45 5.95 11.81
CA VAL A 36 25.63 5.75 13.01
C VAL A 36 26.48 5.56 14.27
N LEU A 37 27.77 5.21 14.09
CA LEU A 37 28.73 5.10 15.17
C LEU A 37 30.09 5.62 14.71
N ASP A 38 30.73 6.45 15.54
CA ASP A 38 32.10 6.88 15.36
C ASP A 38 32.79 6.93 16.73
N GLN A 39 33.65 5.96 17.00
CA GLN A 39 34.29 5.80 18.30
C GLN A 39 35.81 5.70 18.16
N LYS A 40 36.52 6.24 19.13
CA LYS A 40 37.96 6.00 19.31
C LYS A 40 38.19 5.18 20.57
N THR A 41 39.02 4.13 20.45
CA THR A 41 39.47 3.36 21.62
C THR A 41 40.54 4.13 22.39
N ALA A 42 40.79 3.71 23.63
CA ALA A 42 41.88 4.24 24.45
C ALA A 42 43.26 4.07 23.79
N GLU A 43 43.43 3.05 22.93
CA GLU A 43 44.65 2.78 22.15
C GLU A 43 44.74 3.62 20.86
N GLY A 44 43.73 4.46 20.57
CA GLY A 44 43.72 5.38 19.43
C GLY A 44 43.10 4.81 18.15
N HIS A 45 42.58 3.59 18.15
CA HIS A 45 41.90 3.00 16.99
C HIS A 45 40.52 3.64 16.79
N ARG A 46 40.20 4.03 15.55
CA ARG A 46 38.89 4.59 15.18
C ARG A 46 38.01 3.50 14.56
N PHE A 47 36.80 3.35 15.09
CA PHE A 47 35.77 2.45 14.59
C PHE A 47 34.59 3.29 14.07
N ILE A 48 34.22 3.05 12.81
CA ILE A 48 33.05 3.68 12.18
C ILE A 48 32.04 2.61 11.81
N GLU A 49 30.75 2.90 12.04
CA GLU A 49 29.64 2.08 11.60
C GLU A 49 28.73 2.89 10.68
N TRP A 50 28.42 2.34 9.51
CA TRP A 50 27.48 2.90 8.55
C TRP A 50 26.06 2.40 8.80
N GLY A 51 25.06 3.25 8.60
CA GLY A 51 23.65 2.90 8.75
C GLY A 51 23.21 1.81 7.78
N TYR A 52 23.64 1.91 6.52
CA TYR A 52 23.47 0.86 5.51
C TYR A 52 24.79 0.14 5.23
N LYS A 53 24.75 -1.18 5.17
CA LYS A 53 25.90 -2.08 5.00
C LYS A 53 25.77 -2.88 3.69
N PRO A 54 26.87 -3.17 2.98
CA PRO A 54 26.86 -4.04 1.82
C PRO A 54 26.24 -5.41 2.14
N GLY A 55 25.45 -5.95 1.20
CA GLY A 55 24.76 -7.25 1.36
C GLY A 55 23.42 -7.19 2.09
N GLN A 56 23.02 -6.03 2.63
CA GLN A 56 21.66 -5.86 3.14
C GLN A 56 20.63 -5.92 2.02
N ARG A 57 19.49 -6.56 2.29
CA ARG A 57 18.34 -6.57 1.38
C ARG A 57 17.66 -5.22 1.41
N VAL A 58 17.20 -4.78 0.24
CA VAL A 58 16.46 -3.53 0.04
C VAL A 58 15.24 -3.85 -0.82
N GLU A 59 14.10 -3.26 -0.47
CA GLU A 59 12.95 -3.17 -1.36
C GLU A 59 12.97 -1.79 -2.03
N LEU A 60 12.89 -1.78 -3.37
CA LEU A 60 12.89 -0.55 -4.15
C LEU A 60 11.57 -0.38 -4.88
N ARG A 61 10.92 0.77 -4.68
CA ARG A 61 9.71 1.15 -5.41
C ARG A 61 10.10 2.05 -6.58
N ILE A 62 9.92 1.55 -7.80
CA ILE A 62 10.23 2.26 -9.04
C ILE A 62 8.90 2.65 -9.72
N PRO A 63 8.51 3.93 -9.73
CA PRO A 63 7.37 4.38 -10.51
C PRO A 63 7.70 4.27 -12.00
N VAL A 64 6.96 3.43 -12.73
CA VAL A 64 7.17 3.21 -14.17
C VAL A 64 6.16 3.94 -15.04
N GLU A 65 5.05 4.37 -14.44
CA GLU A 65 3.93 5.02 -15.13
C GLU A 65 3.36 6.13 -14.24
N ARG A 66 2.77 7.14 -14.89
CA ARG A 66 2.03 8.19 -14.23
C ARG A 66 0.61 8.20 -14.78
N TRP A 67 -0.36 8.10 -13.88
CA TRP A 67 -1.76 8.32 -14.19
C TRP A 67 -2.18 9.70 -13.71
N ASP A 68 -2.64 10.52 -14.65
CA ASP A 68 -3.27 11.79 -14.32
C ASP A 68 -4.77 11.59 -14.07
N ASP A 69 -5.36 12.48 -13.26
CA ASP A 69 -6.78 12.49 -12.94
C ASP A 69 -7.30 11.15 -12.37
N ARG A 70 -6.65 10.68 -11.30
CA ARG A 70 -7.05 9.48 -10.55
C ARG A 70 -7.12 9.77 -9.06
N ILE A 71 -7.96 9.01 -8.36
CA ILE A 71 -8.08 9.08 -6.91
C ILE A 71 -7.25 7.94 -6.32
N VAL A 72 -6.39 8.27 -5.35
CA VAL A 72 -5.54 7.31 -4.66
C VAL A 72 -6.02 7.15 -3.23
N LEU A 73 -6.27 5.91 -2.82
CA LEU A 73 -6.72 5.55 -1.49
C LEU A 73 -5.74 4.55 -0.84
N PRO A 74 -5.63 4.51 0.50
CA PRO A 74 -5.01 3.38 1.18
C PRO A 74 -5.72 2.08 0.78
N ILE A 75 -4.97 0.99 0.62
CA ILE A 75 -5.57 -0.31 0.24
C ILE A 75 -6.64 -0.77 1.24
N ASP A 76 -6.48 -0.43 2.53
CA ASP A 76 -7.43 -0.75 3.61
C ASP A 76 -8.84 -0.14 3.41
N ALA A 77 -8.95 0.92 2.61
CA ALA A 77 -10.24 1.56 2.31
C ALA A 77 -11.07 0.78 1.28
N LEU A 78 -10.43 -0.11 0.53
CA LEU A 78 -11.04 -0.89 -0.52
C LEU A 78 -11.58 -2.21 0.04
N VAL A 79 -12.81 -2.54 -0.30
CA VAL A 79 -13.44 -3.82 0.03
C VAL A 79 -13.88 -4.51 -1.25
N ASP A 80 -13.41 -5.74 -1.45
CA ASP A 80 -13.85 -6.59 -2.56
C ASP A 80 -15.09 -7.41 -2.15
N GLU A 81 -16.13 -7.43 -2.97
CA GLU A 81 -17.24 -8.37 -2.87
C GLU A 81 -17.57 -8.92 -4.26
N GLY A 82 -17.18 -10.18 -4.48
CA GLY A 82 -17.32 -10.84 -5.78
C GLY A 82 -16.43 -10.19 -6.83
N ALA A 83 -17.05 -9.71 -7.92
CA ALA A 83 -16.35 -9.02 -9.02
C ALA A 83 -16.30 -7.49 -8.83
N GLU A 84 -16.93 -6.97 -7.77
CA GLU A 84 -17.09 -5.54 -7.53
C GLU A 84 -16.19 -5.10 -6.38
N ALA A 85 -15.74 -3.84 -6.45
CA ALA A 85 -14.96 -3.20 -5.40
C ALA A 85 -15.71 -1.99 -4.86
N TYR A 86 -15.61 -1.79 -3.55
CA TYR A 86 -16.36 -0.78 -2.83
C TYR A 86 -15.47 0.02 -1.90
N VAL A 87 -15.88 1.26 -1.66
CA VAL A 87 -15.41 2.07 -0.53
C VAL A 87 -16.61 2.47 0.32
N TYR A 88 -16.34 2.90 1.54
CA TYR A 88 -17.35 3.43 2.45
C TYR A 88 -17.15 4.92 2.61
N ARG A 89 -17.97 5.73 1.92
CA ARG A 89 -17.91 7.20 1.99
C ARG A 89 -18.75 7.70 3.16
N GLN A 90 -18.23 8.68 3.90
CA GLN A 90 -18.97 9.34 4.96
C GLN A 90 -20.06 10.23 4.37
N ASN A 91 -21.30 10.06 4.85
CA ASN A 91 -22.44 10.90 4.53
C ASN A 91 -23.11 11.35 5.84
N GLY A 92 -22.76 12.56 6.29
CA GLY A 92 -23.15 13.06 7.61
C GLY A 92 -22.58 12.19 8.74
N ALA A 93 -23.47 11.51 9.49
CA ALA A 93 -23.10 10.64 10.61
C ALA A 93 -22.99 9.15 10.23
N SER A 94 -23.30 8.78 8.99
CA SER A 94 -23.24 7.40 8.50
C SER A 94 -22.16 7.21 7.44
N PHE A 95 -21.90 5.95 7.11
CA PHE A 95 -21.09 5.57 5.97
C PHE A 95 -21.97 4.85 4.96
N GLU A 96 -21.87 5.25 3.69
CA GLU A 96 -22.57 4.64 2.57
C GLU A 96 -21.60 3.84 1.70
N ARG A 97 -22.07 2.70 1.18
CA ARG A 97 -21.29 1.85 0.28
C ARG A 97 -21.30 2.45 -1.13
N VAL A 98 -20.13 2.78 -1.65
CA VAL A 98 -19.95 3.34 -3.00
C VAL A 98 -19.15 2.35 -3.85
N PRO A 99 -19.70 1.85 -4.97
CA PRO A 99 -18.93 1.03 -5.91
C PRO A 99 -17.88 1.89 -6.61
N VAL A 100 -16.69 1.34 -6.80
CA VAL A 100 -15.57 2.03 -7.44
C VAL A 100 -14.91 1.14 -8.49
N LYS A 101 -14.50 1.75 -9.59
CA LYS A 101 -13.64 1.08 -10.57
C LYS A 101 -12.18 1.19 -10.13
N VAL A 102 -11.53 0.05 -9.88
CA VAL A 102 -10.11 -0.02 -9.52
C VAL A 102 -9.28 -0.17 -10.80
N ASP A 103 -8.44 0.82 -11.08
CA ASP A 103 -7.52 0.77 -12.22
C ASP A 103 -6.20 0.07 -11.85
N TYR A 104 -5.74 0.24 -10.61
CA TYR A 104 -4.53 -0.41 -10.09
C TYR A 104 -4.59 -0.60 -8.57
N ARG A 105 -3.89 -1.60 -8.03
CA ARG A 105 -3.66 -1.73 -6.59
C ARG A 105 -2.36 -2.44 -6.28
N ASP A 106 -1.74 -2.06 -5.18
CA ASP A 106 -0.59 -2.73 -4.58
C ASP A 106 -0.81 -2.93 -3.06
N GLY A 107 0.23 -3.37 -2.34
CA GLY A 107 0.15 -3.62 -0.89
C GLY A 107 -0.07 -2.38 -0.01
N HIS A 108 -0.08 -1.17 -0.58
CA HIS A 108 -0.18 0.09 0.14
C HIS A 108 -1.35 0.95 -0.34
N SER A 109 -1.63 0.92 -1.63
CA SER A 109 -2.56 1.86 -2.26
C SER A 109 -3.44 1.18 -3.31
N ALA A 110 -4.66 1.68 -3.42
CA ALA A 110 -5.57 1.42 -4.52
C ALA A 110 -5.74 2.72 -5.32
N ILE A 111 -5.70 2.61 -6.64
CA ILE A 111 -5.91 3.69 -7.58
C ILE A 111 -7.22 3.41 -8.27
N ILE A 112 -8.16 4.32 -8.07
CA ILE A 112 -9.52 4.21 -8.60
C ILE A 112 -9.73 5.26 -9.69
N ALA A 113 -10.59 4.93 -10.65
CA ALA A 113 -10.99 5.85 -11.70
C ALA A 113 -11.65 7.10 -11.09
N ASN A 114 -11.33 8.27 -11.63
CA ASN A 114 -12.07 9.50 -11.32
C ASN A 114 -13.26 9.65 -12.28
N ASP A 115 -14.26 8.78 -12.12
CA ASP A 115 -15.44 8.70 -13.01
C ASP A 115 -16.72 9.30 -12.39
N GLY A 116 -16.57 10.01 -11.26
CA GLY A 116 -17.67 10.62 -10.52
C GLY A 116 -18.24 9.75 -9.39
N ALA A 117 -17.73 8.53 -9.18
CA ALA A 117 -18.09 7.73 -8.00
C ALA A 117 -17.65 8.39 -6.68
N LEU A 118 -16.44 8.97 -6.68
CA LEU A 118 -15.87 9.75 -5.58
C LEU A 118 -15.33 11.08 -6.10
N PHE A 119 -15.24 12.06 -5.21
CA PHE A 119 -14.64 13.36 -5.48
C PHE A 119 -13.52 13.71 -4.49
N PRO A 120 -12.51 14.50 -4.91
CA PRO A 120 -11.55 15.07 -3.96
C PRO A 120 -12.27 15.83 -2.84
N GLY A 121 -11.98 15.48 -1.58
CA GLY A 121 -12.66 16.01 -0.40
C GLY A 121 -13.67 15.04 0.22
N ASP A 122 -14.09 13.99 -0.50
CA ASP A 122 -14.85 12.90 0.09
C ASP A 122 -14.03 12.22 1.19
N VAL A 123 -14.67 12.00 2.35
CA VAL A 123 -14.07 11.24 3.44
C VAL A 123 -14.48 9.79 3.29
N VAL A 124 -13.51 8.89 3.20
CA VAL A 124 -13.76 7.44 3.15
C VAL A 124 -13.22 6.76 4.39
N ALA A 125 -13.89 5.67 4.81
CA ALA A 125 -13.35 4.80 5.83
C ALA A 125 -12.08 4.13 5.30
N ALA A 126 -10.94 4.41 5.93
CA ALA A 126 -9.70 3.68 5.68
C ALA A 126 -9.69 2.41 6.52
N ARG A 127 -9.11 2.48 7.72
CA ARG A 127 -9.13 1.33 8.65
C ARG A 127 -10.56 1.04 9.10
N GLY A 128 -10.97 -0.22 8.94
CA GLY A 128 -12.30 -0.70 9.36
C GLY A 128 -13.35 -0.78 8.25
N ALA A 129 -13.03 -0.41 7.00
CA ALA A 129 -13.95 -0.55 5.86
C ALA A 129 -14.51 -1.98 5.73
N TYR A 130 -13.66 -3.00 5.88
CA TYR A 130 -14.09 -4.40 5.88
C TYR A 130 -15.04 -4.75 7.05
N GLN A 131 -14.83 -4.17 8.24
CA GLN A 131 -15.71 -4.40 9.38
C GLN A 131 -17.08 -3.74 9.17
N MET A 132 -17.11 -2.53 8.59
CA MET A 132 -18.35 -1.87 8.18
C MET A 132 -19.10 -2.73 7.15
N HIS A 133 -18.37 -3.31 6.20
CA HIS A 133 -18.93 -4.22 5.21
C HIS A 133 -19.62 -5.43 5.84
N LEU A 134 -18.94 -6.13 6.76
CA LEU A 134 -19.52 -7.27 7.47
C LEU A 134 -20.74 -6.87 8.31
N ALA A 135 -20.69 -5.73 9.00
CA ALA A 135 -21.81 -5.23 9.80
C ALA A 135 -23.06 -4.99 8.94
N LEU A 136 -22.90 -4.34 7.78
CA LEU A 136 -24.00 -4.08 6.84
C LEU A 136 -24.54 -5.37 6.20
N LYS A 137 -23.65 -6.31 5.86
CA LYS A 137 -24.05 -7.62 5.33
C LYS A 137 -24.86 -8.42 6.34
N ASN A 138 -24.43 -8.44 7.60
CA ASN A 138 -25.14 -9.12 8.68
C ASN A 138 -26.48 -8.46 9.01
N GLN A 139 -26.60 -7.13 8.86
CA GLN A 139 -27.87 -6.42 8.99
C GLN A 139 -28.82 -6.71 7.83
N ALA A 140 -28.31 -6.83 6.59
CA ALA A 140 -29.11 -7.12 5.40
C ALA A 140 -29.56 -8.59 5.32
N GLY A 141 -28.77 -9.53 5.86
CA GLY A 141 -29.10 -10.95 5.93
C GLY A 141 -29.95 -11.29 7.15
N GLY A 142 -31.12 -10.66 7.27
CA GLY A 142 -32.03 -10.70 8.44
C GLY A 142 -32.05 -12.02 9.24
N ALA A 143 -32.22 -11.88 10.56
CA ALA A 143 -32.24 -12.95 11.56
C ALA A 143 -32.84 -14.27 11.01
N PRO A 144 -32.18 -15.43 11.22
CA PRO A 144 -32.80 -16.71 10.90
C PRO A 144 -34.15 -16.78 11.62
N ASP A 145 -35.22 -17.00 10.85
CA ASP A 145 -36.52 -17.36 11.39
C ASP A 145 -36.33 -18.53 12.38
N PRO A 146 -36.70 -18.39 13.67
CA PRO A 146 -36.55 -19.46 14.66
C PRO A 146 -37.46 -20.67 14.40
N HIS A 147 -38.28 -20.65 13.35
CA HIS A 147 -39.26 -21.70 13.06
C HIS A 147 -38.90 -22.65 11.90
N ALA A 148 -37.63 -22.73 11.50
CA ALA A 148 -37.17 -23.86 10.66
C ALA A 148 -36.84 -25.06 11.56
N GLY A 149 -37.89 -25.83 11.88
CA GLY A 149 -37.85 -26.98 12.78
C GLY A 149 -36.87 -28.07 12.36
N HIS A 150 -36.39 -28.77 13.38
CA HIS A 150 -35.70 -30.05 13.27
C HIS A 150 -36.53 -31.04 12.44
N ASN A 151 -35.88 -31.71 11.50
CA ASN A 151 -36.30 -33.05 11.11
C ASN A 151 -35.09 -33.98 11.10
N HIS A 152 -35.32 -35.15 11.68
CA HIS A 152 -34.38 -36.23 11.97
C HIS A 152 -33.72 -36.82 10.72
#